data_AF-A0AA36I7A7-F1
#
_entry.id   AF-A0AA36I7A7-F1
#
_cell.length_a   1.000
_cell.length_b   1.000
_cell.length_c   1.000
_cell.angle_alpha   90.00
_cell.angle_beta   90.00
_cell.angle_gamma   90.00
#
_symmetry.space_group_name_H-M   'P 1'
#
loop_
_entity.id
_entity.type
_entity.pdbx_description
1 polymer ?
#
loop_
_entity_poly.entity_id
_entity_poly.type
_entity_poly.pdbx_seq_one_letter_code
_entity_poly.pdbx_strand_id
1 'polypeptide(L)'
;IYHRPPACASMPALQAIDGTSFVMLQSTSLKRAGDALPRHAYSQNCLAGKNTPPILQAAAVNPNKKLLLLTAVDEDSKPSASAEAPPLWAVANINVAAANQLHKARGDVVVPYQGPDIKDDYIHRIFFRVYEQPRQVPRHLLSDWGQLRSWMQSNRLLGEAARRGGGMSEFLLTAVRKRPNVTAFQDPFVRALLYPYPCHVASGSIAQQISLAPGRL
;
A
#
# COMPACT_ATOMS: atom_id res chain seq x y z
N ILE A 1 7.56 39.93 25.72
CA ILE A 1 8.15 38.58 25.94
C ILE A 1 7.47 37.64 24.95
N TYR A 2 8.12 37.33 23.83
CA TYR A 2 7.57 36.44 22.80
C TYR A 2 8.06 35.02 23.06
N HIS A 3 7.13 34.11 23.37
CA HIS A 3 7.44 32.69 23.52
C HIS A 3 7.68 32.06 22.15
N ARG A 4 8.92 31.59 21.92
CA ARG A 4 9.22 30.70 20.79
C ARG A 4 8.56 29.34 21.03
N PRO A 5 7.93 28.74 20.00
CA PRO A 5 7.47 27.35 20.09
C PRO A 5 8.67 26.40 20.17
N PRO A 6 8.54 25.26 20.88
CA PRO A 6 9.60 24.27 20.97
C PRO A 6 9.88 23.66 19.59
N ALA A 7 11.17 23.50 19.28
CA ALA A 7 11.64 22.85 18.07
C ALA A 7 11.12 21.40 18.01
N CYS A 8 10.62 21.01 16.84
CA CYS A 8 10.30 19.61 16.53
C CYS A 8 11.50 18.73 16.87
N ALA A 9 11.33 17.81 17.82
CA ALA A 9 12.29 16.77 18.11
C ALA A 9 12.54 15.96 16.83
N SER A 10 13.79 15.97 16.36
CA SER A 10 14.27 15.04 15.35
C SER A 10 14.11 13.63 15.89
N MET A 11 13.46 12.75 15.10
CA MET A 11 13.38 11.34 15.45
C MET A 11 14.79 10.75 15.55
N PRO A 12 15.10 9.98 16.61
CA PRO A 12 16.40 9.34 16.74
C PRO A 12 16.58 8.36 15.57
N ALA A 13 17.77 8.41 14.94
CA ALA A 13 18.19 7.37 14.03
C ALA A 13 18.21 6.04 14.82
N LEU A 14 17.38 5.09 14.37
CA LEU A 14 17.39 3.72 14.88
C LEU A 14 18.81 3.17 14.72
N GLN A 15 19.53 3.05 15.84
CA GLN A 15 20.81 2.36 15.88
C GLN A 15 20.55 0.89 15.53
N ALA A 16 21.24 0.41 14.50
CA ALA A 16 21.23 -0.99 14.13
C ALA A 16 21.76 -1.81 15.30
N ILE A 17 20.98 -2.78 15.77
CA ILE A 17 21.45 -3.78 16.72
C ILE A 17 22.42 -4.69 15.96
N ASP A 18 23.66 -4.77 16.41
CA ASP A 18 24.70 -5.61 15.81
C ASP A 18 24.21 -7.07 15.71
N GLY A 19 24.23 -7.60 14.48
CA GLY A 19 23.90 -9.00 14.18
C GLY A 19 22.59 -9.24 13.43
N THR A 20 21.71 -8.25 13.31
CA THR A 20 20.49 -8.37 12.48
C THR A 20 20.52 -7.33 11.37
N SER A 21 20.89 -7.73 10.15
CA SER A 21 20.66 -6.88 8.98
C SER A 21 19.17 -6.91 8.66
N PHE A 22 18.44 -5.87 9.07
CA PHE A 22 17.06 -5.69 8.65
C PHE A 22 17.06 -4.89 7.35
N VAL A 23 16.60 -5.50 6.27
CA VAL A 23 16.13 -4.68 5.14
C VAL A 23 14.94 -3.88 5.65
N MET A 24 14.90 -2.58 5.33
CA MET A 24 13.73 -1.76 5.57
C MET A 24 13.13 -1.36 4.22
N LEU A 25 12.00 -1.98 3.87
CA LEU A 25 11.23 -1.58 2.71
C LEU A 25 10.42 -0.33 3.06
N GLN A 26 10.60 0.71 2.28
CA GLN A 26 9.92 2.00 2.40
C GLN A 26 9.29 2.36 1.07
N SER A 27 8.19 3.11 1.12
CA SER A 27 7.64 3.78 -0.05
C SER A 27 7.80 5.28 0.13
N THR A 28 8.49 5.96 -0.79
CA THR A 28 8.54 7.43 -0.77
C THR A 28 7.23 8.05 -1.25
N SER A 29 6.38 7.26 -1.92
CA SER A 29 5.03 7.66 -2.32
C SER A 29 4.01 7.61 -1.18
N LEU A 30 4.36 7.09 0.00
CA LEU A 30 3.42 6.86 1.10
C LEU A 30 3.96 7.37 2.42
N LYS A 31 3.07 7.91 3.25
CA LYS A 31 3.46 8.58 4.49
C LYS A 31 3.66 7.58 5.62
N ARG A 32 2.91 6.48 5.63
CA ARG A 32 2.94 5.43 6.66
C ARG A 32 2.63 4.04 6.07
N ALA A 33 3.14 2.99 6.72
CA ALA A 33 2.72 1.62 6.42
C ALA A 33 1.21 1.48 6.72
N GLY A 34 0.50 0.73 5.89
CA GLY A 34 -0.96 0.60 5.94
C GLY A 34 -1.72 1.73 5.23
N ASP A 35 -1.04 2.76 4.72
CA ASP A 35 -1.68 3.76 3.86
C ASP A 35 -2.22 3.13 2.57
N ALA A 36 -3.21 3.81 1.99
CA ALA A 36 -3.78 3.48 0.70
C ALA A 36 -2.70 3.43 -0.40
N LEU A 37 -2.70 2.37 -1.21
CA LEU A 37 -1.90 2.28 -2.43
C LEU A 37 -2.15 3.53 -3.31
N PRO A 38 -1.12 4.14 -3.95
CA PRO A 38 -1.35 5.29 -4.81
C PRO A 38 -2.15 4.90 -6.06
N ARG A 39 -3.00 5.81 -6.55
CA ARG A 39 -3.94 5.53 -7.65
C ARG A 39 -3.29 4.89 -8.89
N HIS A 40 -2.07 5.30 -9.25
CA HIS A 40 -1.38 4.76 -10.44
C HIS A 40 -1.03 3.27 -10.31
N ALA A 41 -0.96 2.74 -9.10
CA ALA A 41 -0.58 1.37 -8.82
C ALA A 41 -1.75 0.38 -8.84
N TYR A 42 -2.99 0.83 -8.99
CA TYR A 42 -4.13 -0.07 -9.25
C TYR A 42 -4.14 -0.56 -10.69
N SER A 43 -4.91 -1.63 -10.94
CA SER A 43 -5.25 -2.09 -12.28
C SER A 43 -5.99 -0.99 -13.07
N GLN A 44 -6.07 -1.09 -14.39
CA GLN A 44 -6.89 -0.16 -15.18
C GLN A 44 -8.39 -0.26 -14.86
N ASN A 45 -8.85 -1.46 -14.46
CA ASN A 45 -10.25 -1.72 -14.13
C ASN A 45 -10.62 -1.24 -12.72
N CYS A 46 -9.62 -0.99 -11.85
CA CYS A 46 -9.80 -0.51 -10.50
C CYS A 46 -9.28 0.93 -10.37
N LEU A 47 -10.18 1.88 -10.07
CA LEU A 47 -9.86 3.30 -9.91
C LEU A 47 -9.21 3.97 -11.15
N ALA A 48 -9.30 3.36 -12.33
CA ALA A 48 -8.57 3.78 -13.54
C ALA A 48 -7.07 3.95 -13.27
N GLY A 49 -6.48 2.96 -12.59
CA GLY A 49 -5.05 2.93 -12.33
C GLY A 49 -4.22 2.77 -13.60
N LYS A 50 -2.91 2.98 -13.48
CA LYS A 50 -1.97 2.89 -14.61
C LYS A 50 -1.24 1.56 -14.65
N ASN A 51 -1.52 0.65 -13.72
CA ASN A 51 -0.86 -0.64 -13.60
C ASN A 51 0.67 -0.51 -13.46
N THR A 52 1.13 0.51 -12.72
CA THR A 52 2.56 0.79 -12.50
C THR A 52 2.93 0.59 -11.04
N PRO A 53 4.04 -0.10 -10.70
CA PRO A 53 4.38 -0.37 -9.31
C PRO A 53 4.56 0.92 -8.49
N PRO A 54 4.19 0.92 -7.21
CA PRO A 54 4.45 2.06 -6.33
C PRO A 54 5.95 2.28 -6.17
N ILE A 55 6.36 3.50 -5.80
CA ILE A 55 7.77 3.80 -5.58
C ILE A 55 8.24 3.10 -4.30
N LEU A 56 9.10 2.10 -4.46
CA LEU A 56 9.66 1.32 -3.37
C LEU A 56 11.18 1.46 -3.30
N GLN A 57 11.69 1.48 -2.07
CA GLN A 57 13.11 1.45 -1.75
C GLN A 57 13.37 0.48 -0.59
N ALA A 58 14.42 -0.32 -0.68
CA ALA A 58 15.00 -1.08 0.42
C ALA A 58 16.19 -0.29 0.99
N ALA A 59 16.11 0.04 2.28
CA ALA A 59 17.20 0.65 3.04
C ALA A 59 17.85 -0.39 3.98
N ALA A 60 19.01 -0.03 4.55
CA ALA A 60 19.77 -0.86 5.49
C ALA A 60 20.11 -2.27 4.95
N VAL A 61 20.33 -2.37 3.64
CA VAL A 61 20.64 -3.66 2.99
C VAL A 61 22.03 -4.13 3.40
N ASN A 62 22.13 -5.41 3.73
CA ASN A 62 23.36 -6.06 4.16
C ASN A 62 24.41 -6.00 3.05
N PRO A 63 25.60 -5.43 3.30
CA PRO A 63 26.64 -5.31 2.28
C PRO A 63 27.18 -6.67 1.79
N ASN A 64 27.01 -7.74 2.57
CA ASN A 64 27.40 -9.11 2.17
C ASN A 64 26.37 -9.77 1.24
N LYS A 65 25.20 -9.16 1.04
CA LYS A 65 24.15 -9.66 0.15
C LYS A 65 24.24 -8.89 -1.16
N LYS A 66 24.30 -9.64 -2.26
CA LYS A 66 24.50 -9.05 -3.60
C LYS A 66 23.18 -8.87 -4.34
N LEU A 67 22.15 -9.61 -3.92
CA LEU A 67 20.91 -9.73 -4.66
C LEU A 67 19.70 -9.60 -3.73
N LEU A 68 18.60 -9.12 -4.31
CA LEU A 68 17.30 -9.00 -3.69
C LEU A 68 16.28 -9.80 -4.50
N LEU A 69 15.26 -10.28 -3.81
CA LEU A 69 14.04 -10.85 -4.38
C LEU A 69 12.88 -10.00 -3.88
N LEU A 70 12.02 -9.55 -4.78
CA LEU A 70 10.84 -8.74 -4.47
C LEU A 70 9.58 -9.49 -4.85
N THR A 71 8.60 -9.52 -3.95
CA THR A 71 7.27 -10.07 -4.22
C THR A 71 6.18 -9.11 -3.76
N ALA A 72 5.08 -9.03 -4.48
CA ALA A 72 3.85 -8.36 -4.06
C ALA A 72 2.68 -9.36 -4.10
N VAL A 73 1.88 -9.45 -3.03
CA VAL A 73 0.74 -10.38 -2.94
C VAL A 73 -0.45 -9.67 -2.31
N ASP A 74 -1.63 -9.88 -2.89
CA ASP A 74 -2.92 -9.52 -2.28
C ASP A 74 -3.46 -10.71 -1.49
N GLU A 75 -3.17 -10.78 -0.19
CA GLU A 75 -3.54 -11.93 0.64
C GLU A 75 -5.04 -12.07 0.88
N ASP A 76 -5.83 -11.05 0.56
CA ASP A 76 -7.28 -11.03 0.73
C ASP A 76 -8.01 -11.47 -0.56
N SER A 77 -7.34 -11.46 -1.72
CA SER A 77 -7.87 -11.92 -3.02
C SER A 77 -7.91 -13.44 -3.23
N LYS A 78 -7.94 -14.24 -2.16
CA LYS A 78 -7.88 -15.70 -2.26
C LYS A 78 -9.14 -16.26 -2.94
N PRO A 79 -9.02 -17.12 -3.96
CA PRO A 79 -10.19 -17.68 -4.65
C PRO A 79 -10.98 -18.68 -3.78
N SER A 80 -10.37 -19.18 -2.71
CA SER A 80 -11.03 -19.95 -1.64
C SER A 80 -10.19 -19.88 -0.37
N ALA A 81 -10.76 -20.25 0.79
CA ALA A 81 -10.06 -20.20 2.07
C ALA A 81 -8.75 -21.01 2.10
N SER A 82 -8.68 -22.11 1.34
CA SER A 82 -7.50 -22.98 1.22
C SER A 82 -6.58 -22.60 0.06
N ALA A 83 -7.03 -21.75 -0.87
CA ALA A 83 -6.22 -21.36 -2.01
C ALA A 83 -5.30 -20.19 -1.65
N GLU A 84 -4.11 -20.23 -2.21
CA GLU A 84 -3.16 -19.15 -2.09
C GLU A 84 -3.48 -18.03 -3.07
N ALA A 85 -3.23 -16.80 -2.65
CA ALA A 85 -3.38 -15.66 -3.54
C ALA A 85 -2.26 -15.67 -4.59
N PRO A 86 -2.58 -15.45 -5.88
CA PRO A 86 -1.56 -15.27 -6.89
C PRO A 86 -0.74 -13.99 -6.59
N PRO A 87 0.55 -13.96 -6.94
CA PRO A 87 1.36 -12.76 -6.78
C PRO A 87 0.90 -11.69 -7.77
N LEU A 88 0.90 -10.45 -7.31
CA LEU A 88 0.75 -9.26 -8.13
C LEU A 88 2.07 -8.88 -8.81
N TRP A 89 3.21 -9.28 -8.25
CA TRP A 89 4.52 -8.97 -8.77
C TRP A 89 5.57 -9.91 -8.19
N ALA A 90 6.52 -10.36 -9.00
CA ALA A 90 7.66 -11.13 -8.53
C ALA A 90 8.88 -10.86 -9.43
N VAL A 91 9.97 -10.39 -8.82
CA VAL A 91 11.24 -10.11 -9.50
C VAL A 91 12.38 -10.65 -8.67
N ALA A 92 13.15 -11.56 -9.24
CA ALA A 92 14.31 -12.18 -8.61
C ALA A 92 15.60 -11.51 -9.07
N ASN A 93 16.71 -11.84 -8.38
CA ASN A 93 18.05 -11.47 -8.79
C ASN A 93 18.25 -9.96 -9.02
N ILE A 94 17.54 -9.12 -8.25
CA ILE A 94 17.68 -7.68 -8.30
C ILE A 94 19.03 -7.31 -7.69
N ASN A 95 19.88 -6.58 -8.40
CA ASN A 95 21.15 -6.12 -7.82
C ASN A 95 20.91 -5.20 -6.61
N VAL A 96 21.65 -5.40 -5.53
CA VAL A 96 21.56 -4.59 -4.31
C VAL A 96 21.77 -3.08 -4.57
N ALA A 97 22.54 -2.72 -5.60
CA ALA A 97 22.74 -1.34 -6.02
C ALA A 97 21.43 -0.65 -6.47
N ALA A 98 20.42 -1.43 -6.87
CA ALA A 98 19.09 -0.93 -7.23
C ALA A 98 18.12 -0.88 -6.04
N ALA A 99 18.59 -1.15 -4.81
CA ALA A 99 17.75 -1.17 -3.62
C ALA A 99 16.97 0.14 -3.41
N ASN A 100 17.54 1.30 -3.77
CA ASN A 100 16.86 2.59 -3.65
C ASN A 100 15.78 2.87 -4.73
N GLN A 101 15.65 2.00 -5.74
CA GLN A 101 14.73 2.19 -6.87
C GLN A 101 14.06 0.88 -7.29
N LEU A 102 13.46 0.16 -6.35
CA LEU A 102 12.88 -1.16 -6.60
C LEU A 102 11.75 -1.14 -7.65
N HIS A 103 11.00 -0.04 -7.73
CA HIS A 103 9.98 0.19 -8.76
C HIS A 103 10.53 0.20 -10.20
N LYS A 104 11.84 0.37 -10.38
CA LYS A 104 12.57 0.29 -11.66
C LYS A 104 13.59 -0.85 -11.69
N ALA A 105 13.54 -1.75 -10.71
CA ALA A 105 14.54 -2.79 -10.56
C ALA A 105 14.63 -3.67 -11.82
N ARG A 106 15.85 -3.80 -12.35
CA ARG A 106 16.17 -4.68 -13.48
C ARG A 106 16.68 -6.01 -12.92
N GLY A 107 15.74 -6.89 -12.59
CA GLY A 107 16.02 -8.28 -12.21
C GLY A 107 15.37 -9.25 -13.19
N ASP A 108 15.40 -10.54 -12.87
CA ASP A 108 14.68 -11.56 -13.60
C ASP A 108 13.20 -11.50 -13.20
N VAL A 109 12.36 -10.96 -14.09
CA VAL A 109 10.92 -10.81 -13.85
C VAL A 109 10.24 -12.16 -14.02
N VAL A 110 9.69 -12.69 -12.93
CA VAL A 110 8.92 -13.95 -12.92
C VAL A 110 7.44 -13.68 -13.11
N VAL A 111 6.93 -12.65 -12.42
CA VAL A 111 5.55 -12.18 -12.57
C VAL A 111 5.63 -10.67 -12.78
N PRO A 112 5.25 -10.13 -13.96
CA PRO A 112 5.17 -8.70 -14.19
C PRO A 112 4.19 -8.02 -13.23
N TYR A 113 4.43 -6.75 -12.90
CA TYR A 113 3.54 -6.03 -11.99
C TYR A 113 2.12 -5.93 -12.56
N GLN A 114 1.16 -6.39 -11.78
CA GLN A 114 -0.27 -6.23 -11.98
C GLN A 114 -0.84 -5.56 -10.73
N GLY A 115 -1.38 -4.36 -10.91
CA GLY A 115 -2.04 -3.65 -9.83
C GLY A 115 -3.27 -4.42 -9.33
N PRO A 116 -3.64 -4.28 -8.05
CA PRO A 116 -4.81 -4.94 -7.51
C PRO A 116 -6.07 -4.53 -8.28
N ASP A 117 -6.92 -5.50 -8.56
CA ASP A 117 -8.22 -5.34 -9.21
C ASP A 117 -9.36 -5.69 -8.24
N ILE A 118 -9.59 -4.81 -7.26
CA ILE A 118 -10.58 -5.04 -6.21
C ILE A 118 -11.99 -4.92 -6.79
N LYS A 119 -12.76 -6.00 -6.65
CA LYS A 119 -14.13 -6.11 -7.18
C LYS A 119 -15.20 -6.05 -6.09
N ASP A 120 -14.83 -6.34 -4.85
CA ASP A 120 -15.71 -6.29 -3.69
C ASP A 120 -15.55 -4.96 -2.91
N ASP A 121 -16.22 -4.89 -1.76
CA ASP A 121 -16.21 -3.73 -0.87
C ASP A 121 -15.35 -3.94 0.39
N TYR A 122 -14.47 -4.94 0.39
CA TYR A 122 -13.51 -5.18 1.46
C TYR A 122 -12.22 -4.38 1.23
N ILE A 123 -11.47 -4.18 2.32
CA ILE A 123 -10.13 -3.59 2.26
C ILE A 123 -9.16 -4.74 2.05
N HIS A 124 -8.42 -4.69 0.94
CA HIS A 124 -7.40 -5.69 0.62
C HIS A 124 -6.04 -5.24 1.14
N ARG A 125 -5.27 -6.18 1.68
CA ARG A 125 -3.92 -5.99 2.18
C ARG A 125 -2.92 -6.48 1.15
N ILE A 126 -2.19 -5.53 0.60
CA ILE A 126 -1.16 -5.78 -0.39
C ILE A 126 0.19 -5.78 0.30
N PHE A 127 0.80 -6.95 0.39
CA PHE A 127 2.09 -7.13 1.02
C PHE A 127 3.19 -7.06 -0.02
N PHE A 128 4.05 -6.05 0.08
CA PHE A 128 5.31 -6.01 -0.64
C PHE A 128 6.40 -6.56 0.29
N ARG A 129 7.17 -7.52 -0.21
CA ARG A 129 8.22 -8.19 0.56
C ARG A 129 9.50 -8.20 -0.22
N VAL A 130 10.60 -7.86 0.45
CA VAL A 130 11.95 -7.92 -0.10
C VAL A 130 12.76 -8.90 0.71
N TYR A 131 13.43 -9.82 0.02
CA TYR A 131 14.29 -10.83 0.62
C TYR A 131 15.73 -10.63 0.15
N GLU A 132 16.66 -10.58 1.08
CA GLU A 132 18.09 -10.59 0.80
C GLU A 132 18.58 -11.98 0.40
N GLN A 133 19.28 -12.05 -0.73
CA GLN A 133 19.81 -13.31 -1.25
C GLN A 133 21.34 -13.28 -1.30
N PRO A 134 22.03 -14.28 -0.70
CA PRO A 134 23.48 -14.39 -0.80
C PRO A 134 23.93 -14.91 -2.18
N ARG A 135 23.04 -15.55 -2.93
CA ARG A 135 23.31 -16.20 -4.21
C ARG A 135 22.16 -15.95 -5.18
N GLN A 136 22.46 -16.10 -6.46
CA GLN A 136 21.47 -15.99 -7.52
C GLN A 136 20.46 -17.13 -7.44
N VAL A 137 19.18 -16.81 -7.65
CA VAL A 137 18.14 -17.82 -7.88
C VAL A 137 18.40 -18.47 -9.25
N PRO A 138 18.53 -19.80 -9.33
CA PRO A 138 18.77 -20.48 -10.61
C PRO A 138 17.70 -20.14 -11.64
N ARG A 139 18.11 -19.74 -12.86
CA ARG A 139 17.20 -19.27 -13.91
C ARG A 139 16.12 -20.29 -14.30
N HIS A 140 16.43 -21.58 -14.22
CA HIS A 140 15.46 -22.64 -14.52
C HIS A 140 14.32 -22.71 -13.49
N LEU A 141 14.46 -22.09 -12.30
CA LEU A 141 13.43 -21.99 -11.27
C LEU A 141 12.64 -20.67 -11.34
N LEU A 142 12.91 -19.84 -12.36
CA LEU A 142 12.30 -18.54 -12.58
C LEU A 142 11.31 -18.56 -13.76
N SER A 143 10.97 -19.73 -14.30
CA SER A 143 10.03 -19.85 -15.43
C SER A 143 8.61 -19.44 -15.06
N ASP A 144 8.22 -19.66 -13.81
CA ASP A 144 6.89 -19.36 -13.30
C ASP A 144 6.91 -19.18 -11.77
N TRP A 145 5.81 -18.64 -11.26
CA TRP A 145 5.66 -18.38 -9.82
C TRP A 145 5.71 -19.65 -8.97
N GLY A 146 5.13 -20.76 -9.43
CA GLY A 146 5.08 -22.01 -8.67
C GLY A 146 6.48 -22.56 -8.39
N GLN A 147 7.36 -22.51 -9.38
CA GLN A 147 8.77 -22.91 -9.22
C GLN A 147 9.56 -21.96 -8.32
N LEU A 148 9.45 -20.65 -8.54
CA LEU A 148 10.11 -19.66 -7.68
C LEU A 148 9.65 -19.84 -6.22
N ARG A 149 8.35 -20.01 -6.00
CA ARG A 149 7.79 -20.22 -4.67
C ARG A 149 8.28 -21.52 -4.03
N SER A 150 8.33 -22.61 -4.77
CA SER A 150 8.85 -23.90 -4.28
C SER A 150 10.32 -23.78 -3.87
N TRP A 151 11.11 -23.01 -4.63
CA TRP A 151 12.47 -22.66 -4.26
C TRP A 151 12.52 -21.77 -3.01
N MET A 152 11.67 -20.75 -2.90
CA MET A 152 11.58 -19.89 -1.72
C MET A 152 11.24 -20.70 -0.46
N GLN A 153 10.30 -21.63 -0.54
CA GLN A 153 9.93 -22.54 0.55
C GLN A 153 11.14 -23.38 0.99
N SER A 154 11.84 -23.98 0.03
CA SER A 154 13.02 -24.82 0.29
C SER A 154 14.19 -24.04 0.91
N ASN A 155 14.27 -22.74 0.62
CA ASN A 155 15.27 -21.82 1.17
C ASN A 155 14.78 -21.05 2.41
N ARG A 156 13.64 -21.44 3.00
CA ARG A 156 13.06 -20.82 4.21
C ARG A 156 12.77 -19.33 4.07
N LEU A 157 12.43 -18.89 2.85
CA LEU A 157 12.06 -17.51 2.53
C LEU A 157 10.55 -17.26 2.64
N LEU A 158 9.78 -18.20 3.19
CA LEU A 158 8.34 -18.06 3.40
C LEU A 158 7.99 -18.28 4.88
N GLY A 159 6.84 -17.73 5.30
CA GLY A 159 6.28 -17.91 6.64
C GLY A 159 7.12 -17.31 7.77
N GLU A 160 7.00 -17.89 8.97
CA GLU A 160 7.70 -17.39 10.16
C GLU A 160 9.23 -17.47 10.06
N ALA A 161 9.75 -18.46 9.33
CA ALA A 161 11.19 -18.65 9.17
C ALA A 161 11.85 -17.42 8.51
N ALA A 162 11.21 -16.85 7.49
CA ALA A 162 11.68 -15.63 6.84
C ALA A 162 11.65 -14.42 7.78
N ARG A 163 10.61 -14.31 8.62
CA ARG A 163 10.43 -13.19 9.57
C ARG A 163 11.47 -13.20 10.68
N ARG A 164 11.79 -14.39 11.23
CA ARG A 164 12.75 -14.51 12.34
C ARG A 164 14.21 -14.38 11.89
N GLY A 165 14.52 -14.69 10.63
CA GLY A 165 15.88 -14.69 10.11
C GLY A 165 16.46 -13.32 9.74
N GLY A 166 15.69 -12.22 9.85
CA GLY A 166 16.14 -10.85 9.54
C GLY A 166 16.37 -10.55 8.05
N GLY A 167 16.60 -11.56 7.21
CA GLY A 167 16.82 -11.41 5.76
C GLY A 167 15.58 -11.05 4.93
N MET A 168 14.47 -10.67 5.57
CA MET A 168 13.24 -10.24 4.90
C MET A 168 12.71 -8.94 5.52
N SER A 169 12.32 -8.01 4.65
CA SER A 169 11.49 -6.87 5.00
C SER A 169 10.11 -7.01 4.40
N GLU A 170 9.11 -6.57 5.14
CA GLU A 170 7.73 -6.50 4.70
C GLU A 170 7.24 -5.06 4.82
N PHE A 171 6.62 -4.55 3.76
CA PHE A 171 5.89 -3.28 3.76
C PHE A 171 4.46 -3.55 3.34
N LEU A 172 3.55 -3.38 4.30
CA LEU A 172 2.12 -3.55 4.10
C LEU A 172 1.51 -2.27 3.55
N LEU A 173 0.81 -2.39 2.42
CA LEU A 173 -0.08 -1.38 1.87
C LEU A 173 -1.51 -1.84 1.94
N THR A 174 -2.45 -0.92 2.12
CA THR A 174 -3.87 -1.23 2.00
C THR A 174 -4.37 -0.77 0.63
N ALA A 175 -5.21 -1.56 0.01
CA ALA A 175 -5.89 -1.18 -1.21
C ALA A 175 -7.30 -0.71 -0.82
N VAL A 176 -7.69 0.45 -1.34
CA VAL A 176 -8.87 1.21 -0.87
C VAL A 176 -10.14 0.48 -1.27
N ARG A 177 -11.11 0.44 -0.35
CA ARG A 177 -12.48 -0.02 -0.58
C ARG A 177 -13.09 0.61 -1.83
N LYS A 178 -13.60 -0.21 -2.76
CA LYS A 178 -14.47 0.28 -3.81
C LYS A 178 -15.78 0.73 -3.16
N ARG A 179 -16.05 2.04 -3.12
CA ARG A 179 -17.37 2.51 -2.68
C ARG A 179 -18.40 1.94 -3.65
N PRO A 180 -19.48 1.30 -3.18
CA PRO A 180 -20.55 0.88 -4.07
C PRO A 180 -21.03 2.09 -4.85
N ASN A 181 -21.28 1.90 -6.14
CA ASN A 181 -21.72 2.97 -7.02
C ASN A 181 -23.12 3.40 -6.54
N VAL A 182 -23.21 4.53 -5.82
CA VAL A 182 -24.45 5.01 -5.17
C VAL A 182 -25.45 5.55 -6.20
N THR A 183 -25.28 5.28 -7.49
CA THR A 183 -26.30 5.55 -8.51
C THR A 183 -27.53 4.67 -8.39
N ALA A 184 -27.50 3.60 -7.57
CA ALA A 184 -28.69 2.81 -7.23
C ALA A 184 -29.54 3.38 -6.07
N PHE A 185 -29.11 4.47 -5.41
CA PHE A 185 -29.87 5.11 -4.31
C PHE A 185 -30.52 6.43 -4.73
N GLN A 186 -30.97 6.52 -5.99
CA GLN A 186 -31.96 7.52 -6.40
C GLN A 186 -33.41 7.03 -6.18
N ASP A 187 -33.60 5.98 -5.39
CA ASP A 187 -34.91 5.69 -4.82
C ASP A 187 -35.15 6.60 -3.59
N PRO A 188 -36.06 7.58 -3.66
CA PRO A 188 -36.32 8.49 -2.55
C PRO A 188 -36.83 7.79 -1.28
N PHE A 189 -37.31 6.53 -1.36
CA PHE A 189 -37.79 5.80 -0.19
C PHE A 189 -36.68 5.27 0.73
N VAL A 190 -35.49 4.95 0.19
CA VAL A 190 -34.40 4.38 1.01
C VAL A 190 -33.64 5.48 1.79
N ARG A 191 -33.73 6.74 1.33
CA ARG A 191 -33.09 7.89 2.00
C ARG A 191 -33.65 8.17 3.40
N ALA A 192 -34.91 7.80 3.66
CA ALA A 192 -35.58 8.03 4.94
C ALA A 192 -35.18 7.02 6.03
N LEU A 193 -34.65 5.84 5.67
CA LEU A 193 -34.31 4.79 6.63
C LEU A 193 -32.86 4.83 7.14
N LEU A 194 -31.97 5.56 6.46
CA LEU A 194 -30.54 5.64 6.82
C LEU A 194 -30.11 6.98 7.43
N TYR A 195 -30.97 8.00 7.42
CA TYR A 195 -30.70 9.30 8.03
C TYR A 195 -31.96 9.86 8.71
N PRO A 196 -32.33 9.41 9.93
CA PRO A 196 -33.21 10.20 10.75
C PRO A 196 -32.41 11.44 11.18
N TYR A 197 -33.02 12.62 11.08
CA TYR A 197 -32.50 13.94 11.49
C TYR A 197 -31.65 14.70 10.47
N PRO A 198 -32.25 15.66 9.75
CA PRO A 198 -31.51 16.84 9.32
C PRO A 198 -31.25 17.71 10.56
N CYS A 199 -29.98 17.92 10.91
CA CYS A 199 -29.60 19.03 11.78
C CYS A 199 -29.96 20.33 11.05
N HIS A 200 -31.08 20.95 11.44
CA HIS A 200 -31.36 22.34 11.11
C HIS A 200 -30.22 23.21 11.66
N VAL A 201 -29.35 23.69 10.77
CA VAL A 201 -28.52 24.86 11.07
C VAL A 201 -29.43 26.06 10.87
N ALA A 202 -29.87 26.66 11.98
CA ALA A 202 -30.57 27.92 12.00
C ALA A 202 -29.66 29.00 11.38
N SER A 203 -30.01 29.45 10.18
CA SER A 203 -29.44 30.66 9.58
C SER A 203 -30.08 31.87 10.27
N GLY A 204 -29.44 32.37 11.33
CA GLY A 204 -29.78 33.66 11.91
C GLY A 204 -29.33 34.79 11.00
N SER A 205 -30.25 35.34 10.21
CA SER A 205 -30.10 36.63 9.52
C SER A 205 -31.22 37.54 9.97
N ILE A 206 -30.95 38.40 10.97
CA ILE A 206 -31.84 39.50 11.33
C ILE A 206 -31.22 40.78 10.75
N ALA A 207 -31.74 41.20 9.60
CA ALA A 207 -31.67 42.57 9.13
C ALA A 207 -33.09 42.97 8.71
N GLN A 208 -33.90 43.37 9.69
CA GLN A 208 -35.17 44.03 9.44
C GLN A 208 -34.91 45.53 9.36
N GLN A 209 -34.86 46.01 8.13
CA GLN A 209 -34.97 47.42 7.75
C GLN A 209 -36.46 47.78 7.83
N ILE A 210 -36.84 48.61 8.81
CA ILE A 210 -38.18 49.21 8.86
C ILE A 210 -38.16 50.42 7.93
N SER A 211 -38.81 50.28 6.78
CA SER A 211 -39.24 51.38 5.92
C SER A 211 -40.71 51.68 6.26
N LEU A 212 -40.99 52.88 6.76
CA LEU A 212 -42.33 53.43 6.87
C LEU A 212 -42.44 54.66 5.95
N ALA A 213 -43.41 54.61 5.06
CA ALA A 213 -43.99 55.73 4.33
C ALA A 213 -45.49 55.40 4.18
N PRO A 214 -46.39 56.33 3.77
CA PRO A 214 -46.48 57.79 3.95
C PRO A 214 -47.87 58.25 4.50
N GLY A 215 -48.07 59.58 4.71
CA GLY A 215 -49.40 60.23 4.78
C GLY A 215 -49.61 61.16 5.99
N ARG A 216 -49.45 62.49 5.86
CA ARG A 216 -50.47 63.53 5.58
C ARG A 216 -51.62 63.64 6.60
N LEU A 217 -51.57 64.70 7.42
CA LEU A 217 -52.50 65.86 7.40
C LEU A 217 -51.72 67.10 7.84
#